data_AF-A0A6B2EDC1-F1
#
_entry.id   AF-A0A6B2EDC1-F1
#
_cell.length_a   1.000
_cell.length_b   1.000
_cell.length_c   1.000
_cell.angle_alpha   90.00
_cell.angle_beta   90.00
_cell.angle_gamma   90.00
#
_symmetry.space_group_name_H-M   'P 1'
#
loop_
_entity.id
_entity.type
_entity.pdbx_description
1 polymer ?
#
loop_
_entity_poly.entity_id
_entity_poly.type
_entity_poly.pdbx_seq_one_letter_code
_entity_poly.pdbx_strand_id
1 'polypeptide(L)'
;MASSRLNYLLFIYISHLGLSEGFNLFQPNRVYVYNFTGSVQVGAREGNSEHNVNPTWWRITGLFQLQRIDSTTLAAWITPHGEVNIFPPKHADPKRMWMSDELRAPFKIIIANNGAINYVAVNAKEKAWTSNFKRAFASTFQLQVEKSGLFTMNEGGLHGFCSTSYLVTNRTTHWQVRKTIDLNSCSPHGKGIHHWRINVPNVPCLENTERKVVVSNEGFYELKPNKNSGVFVAKANVKGVTLVNIFESTGSAQYINSELEVNFVKERMHPKSISLDVDKLLLTSLEYVNHNKDPTAGRNTATDDHQIRQVVHLLNFLTD
;
A
#
# COMPACT_ATOMS: atom_id res chain seq x y z
N MET A 1 -12.68 53.32 -8.01
CA MET A 1 -13.04 52.47 -6.86
C MET A 1 -13.68 51.12 -7.26
N ALA A 2 -13.29 50.49 -8.38
CA ALA A 2 -13.87 49.23 -8.85
C ALA A 2 -12.92 48.00 -8.79
N SER A 3 -11.66 48.20 -8.42
CA SER A 3 -10.62 47.15 -8.47
C SER A 3 -10.54 46.25 -7.23
N SER A 4 -11.09 46.66 -6.09
CA SER A 4 -10.96 45.90 -4.82
C SER A 4 -12.05 44.85 -4.62
N ARG A 5 -13.23 45.02 -5.25
CA ARG A 5 -14.35 44.07 -5.12
C ARG A 5 -14.16 42.80 -5.96
N LEU A 6 -13.47 42.90 -7.10
CA LEU A 6 -13.21 41.74 -7.97
C LEU A 6 -12.22 40.74 -7.34
N ASN A 7 -11.20 41.25 -6.64
CA ASN A 7 -10.23 40.42 -5.93
C ASN A 7 -10.83 39.71 -4.71
N TYR A 8 -11.76 40.35 -4.01
CA TYR A 8 -12.49 39.72 -2.90
C TYR A 8 -13.44 38.62 -3.39
N LEU A 9 -14.13 38.82 -4.52
CA LEU A 9 -14.99 37.80 -5.12
C LEU A 9 -14.18 36.59 -5.61
N LEU A 10 -12.98 36.78 -6.16
CA LEU A 10 -12.09 35.69 -6.55
C LEU A 10 -11.59 34.88 -5.32
N PHE A 11 -11.26 35.56 -4.22
CA PHE A 11 -10.85 34.93 -2.96
C PHE A 11 -11.97 34.12 -2.30
N ILE A 12 -13.22 34.60 -2.39
CA ILE A 12 -14.40 33.90 -1.86
C ILE A 12 -14.75 32.68 -2.73
N TYR A 13 -14.58 32.77 -4.07
CA TYR A 13 -14.83 31.63 -4.94
C TYR A 13 -13.80 30.50 -4.77
N ILE A 14 -12.54 30.85 -4.45
CA ILE A 14 -11.48 29.86 -4.18
C ILE A 14 -11.65 29.24 -2.78
N SER A 15 -12.19 29.96 -1.79
CA SER A 15 -12.48 29.41 -0.45
C SER A 15 -13.77 28.60 -0.37
N HIS A 16 -14.62 28.66 -1.41
CA HIS A 16 -15.78 27.76 -1.59
C HIS A 16 -15.54 26.58 -2.53
N LEU A 17 -14.32 26.42 -3.07
CA LEU A 17 -13.83 25.10 -3.48
C LEU A 17 -13.51 24.32 -2.20
N GLY A 18 -14.55 24.00 -1.43
CA GLY A 18 -14.48 22.97 -0.40
C GLY A 18 -13.99 21.71 -1.10
N LEU A 19 -12.71 21.38 -0.90
CA LEU A 19 -12.11 20.10 -1.23
C LEU A 19 -12.74 19.08 -0.29
N SER A 20 -14.04 18.82 -0.49
CA SER A 20 -14.87 18.35 0.61
C SER A 20 -14.64 16.90 0.93
N GLU A 21 -13.94 16.13 0.10
CA GLU A 21 -13.51 14.74 0.33
C GLU A 21 -12.42 14.42 -0.74
N GLY A 22 -11.42 13.59 -0.44
CA GLY A 22 -10.46 13.15 -1.47
C GLY A 22 -11.08 12.44 -2.68
N PHE A 23 -12.35 12.04 -2.56
CA PHE A 23 -13.16 11.47 -3.62
C PHE A 23 -13.59 12.47 -4.71
N ASN A 24 -13.72 13.77 -4.38
CA ASN A 24 -14.07 14.80 -5.36
C ASN A 24 -12.95 15.10 -6.38
N LEU A 25 -11.79 14.44 -6.25
CA LEU A 25 -10.70 14.47 -7.22
C LEU A 25 -11.07 13.82 -8.56
N PHE A 26 -12.06 12.91 -8.56
CA PHE A 26 -12.47 12.19 -9.76
C PHE A 26 -13.87 12.61 -10.21
N GLN A 27 -13.94 13.30 -11.35
CA GLN A 27 -15.19 13.72 -11.95
C GLN A 27 -15.85 12.57 -12.72
N PRO A 28 -17.20 12.53 -12.78
CA PRO A 28 -17.92 11.60 -13.65
C PRO A 28 -17.53 11.74 -15.12
N ASN A 29 -17.71 10.65 -15.90
CA ASN A 29 -17.49 10.60 -17.35
C ASN A 29 -16.06 10.95 -17.80
N ARG A 30 -15.08 10.78 -16.92
CA ARG A 30 -13.66 11.07 -17.17
C ARG A 30 -12.79 9.90 -16.72
N VAL A 31 -11.82 9.57 -17.55
CA VAL A 31 -10.79 8.56 -17.25
C VAL A 31 -9.50 9.29 -16.95
N TYR A 32 -8.98 9.06 -15.75
CA TYR A 32 -7.69 9.57 -15.28
C TYR A 32 -6.64 8.50 -15.53
N VAL A 33 -5.53 8.89 -16.14
CA VAL A 33 -4.44 7.98 -16.51
C VAL A 33 -3.18 8.42 -15.79
N TYR A 34 -2.56 7.47 -15.11
CA TYR A 34 -1.33 7.64 -14.34
C TYR A 34 -0.27 6.67 -14.83
N ASN A 35 0.97 7.11 -14.91
CA ASN A 35 2.13 6.23 -14.96
C ASN A 35 2.48 5.84 -13.52
N PHE A 36 2.78 4.58 -13.28
CA PHE A 36 3.30 4.14 -11.99
C PHE A 36 4.65 3.42 -12.12
N THR A 37 5.44 3.54 -11.08
CA THR A 37 6.66 2.78 -10.83
C THR A 37 6.60 2.26 -9.40
N GLY A 38 6.49 0.95 -9.23
CA GLY A 38 6.61 0.28 -7.93
C GLY A 38 7.97 -0.39 -7.83
N SER A 39 8.67 -0.24 -6.72
CA SER A 39 9.95 -0.92 -6.47
C SER A 39 10.03 -1.41 -5.04
N VAL A 40 10.70 -2.56 -4.86
CA VAL A 40 11.08 -3.05 -3.54
C VAL A 40 12.56 -3.37 -3.56
N GLN A 41 13.24 -2.96 -2.51
CA GLN A 41 14.67 -3.15 -2.30
C GLN A 41 14.88 -3.82 -0.95
N VAL A 42 15.70 -4.87 -0.94
CA VAL A 42 16.09 -5.63 0.24
C VAL A 42 17.60 -5.63 0.33
N GLY A 43 18.13 -5.37 1.51
CA GLY A 43 19.58 -5.40 1.73
C GLY A 43 19.96 -5.31 3.18
N ALA A 44 21.27 -5.18 3.40
CA ALA A 44 21.84 -4.85 4.69
C ALA A 44 22.34 -3.39 4.65
N ARG A 45 22.15 -2.68 5.76
CA ARG A 45 22.68 -1.35 5.98
C ARG A 45 23.77 -1.45 7.06
N GLU A 46 24.99 -1.08 6.71
CA GLU A 46 26.08 -0.92 7.67
C GLU A 46 25.94 0.46 8.34
N GLY A 47 25.73 0.47 9.67
CA GLY A 47 25.73 1.66 10.54
C GLY A 47 25.27 2.99 9.91
N ASN A 48 26.08 4.04 10.12
CA ASN A 48 25.86 5.41 9.65
C ASN A 48 26.04 5.61 8.13
N SER A 49 26.22 4.55 7.34
CA SER A 49 26.31 4.72 5.90
C SER A 49 24.92 5.03 5.31
N GLU A 50 24.86 6.03 4.42
CA GLU A 50 23.72 6.27 3.54
C GLU A 50 23.72 5.30 2.34
N HIS A 51 24.72 4.42 2.24
CA HIS A 51 24.97 3.60 1.06
C HIS A 51 24.62 2.15 1.35
N ASN A 52 23.69 1.65 0.53
CA ASN A 52 23.24 0.28 0.58
C ASN A 52 24.30 -0.64 -0.03
N VAL A 53 24.79 -1.61 0.75
CA VAL A 53 25.74 -2.61 0.22
C VAL A 53 24.96 -3.63 -0.61
N ASN A 54 25.17 -3.62 -1.93
CA ASN A 54 24.65 -4.59 -2.92
C ASN A 54 23.17 -5.01 -2.72
N PRO A 55 22.21 -4.07 -2.76
CA PRO A 55 20.82 -4.40 -2.56
C PRO A 55 20.26 -5.32 -3.64
N THR A 56 19.41 -6.25 -3.23
CA THR A 56 18.53 -6.95 -4.17
C THR A 56 17.27 -6.13 -4.38
N TRP A 57 16.91 -5.78 -5.61
CA TRP A 57 15.67 -5.06 -5.87
C TRP A 57 14.87 -5.66 -7.00
N TRP A 58 13.56 -5.41 -6.97
CA TRP A 58 12.67 -5.61 -8.11
C TRP A 58 11.86 -4.34 -8.38
N ARG A 59 11.55 -4.09 -9.65
CA ARG A 59 10.74 -2.92 -10.07
C ARG A 59 9.71 -3.31 -11.11
N ILE A 60 8.49 -2.81 -10.94
CA ILE A 60 7.38 -2.90 -11.89
C ILE A 60 7.01 -1.50 -12.36
N THR A 61 6.74 -1.35 -13.65
CA THR A 61 6.22 -0.08 -14.21
C THR A 61 4.92 -0.34 -14.98
N GLY A 62 4.13 0.69 -15.21
CA GLY A 62 2.89 0.55 -15.98
C GLY A 62 1.99 1.76 -15.94
N LEU A 63 0.74 1.54 -16.35
CA LEU A 63 -0.35 2.50 -16.26
C LEU A 63 -1.35 2.08 -15.19
N PHE A 64 -1.81 3.06 -14.41
CA PHE A 64 -2.95 2.93 -13.55
C PHE A 64 -4.03 3.89 -14.02
N GLN A 65 -5.27 3.40 -14.09
CA GLN A 65 -6.37 4.18 -14.64
C GLN A 65 -7.59 4.11 -13.71
N LEU A 66 -8.28 5.24 -13.59
CA LEU A 66 -9.45 5.42 -12.74
C LEU A 66 -10.58 6.09 -13.51
N GLN A 67 -11.81 5.62 -13.30
CA GLN A 67 -13.03 6.29 -13.76
C GLN A 67 -14.07 6.26 -12.65
N ARG A 68 -14.71 7.40 -12.39
CA ARG A 68 -15.86 7.45 -11.49
C ARG A 68 -17.10 6.89 -12.19
N ILE A 69 -17.73 5.88 -11.59
CA ILE A 69 -18.97 5.27 -12.08
C ILE A 69 -20.17 6.03 -11.54
N ASP A 70 -20.20 6.27 -10.22
CA ASP A 70 -21.29 6.92 -9.51
C ASP A 70 -20.76 7.72 -8.29
N SER A 71 -21.62 8.06 -7.33
CA SER A 71 -21.24 8.82 -6.13
C SER A 71 -20.44 8.04 -5.10
N THR A 72 -20.29 6.73 -5.22
CA THR A 72 -19.61 5.88 -4.22
C THR A 72 -18.65 4.88 -4.86
N THR A 73 -18.57 4.82 -6.19
CA THR A 73 -17.84 3.77 -6.90
C THR A 73 -16.86 4.32 -7.92
N LEU A 74 -15.61 3.85 -7.85
CA LEU A 74 -14.60 4.01 -8.89
C LEU A 74 -14.33 2.66 -9.57
N ALA A 75 -14.21 2.68 -10.90
CA ALA A 75 -13.60 1.61 -11.68
C ALA A 75 -12.10 1.88 -11.80
N ALA A 76 -11.29 0.84 -11.57
CA ALA A 76 -9.83 0.92 -11.61
C ALA A 76 -9.24 -0.25 -12.41
N TRP A 77 -8.14 -0.02 -13.10
CA TRP A 77 -7.39 -1.08 -13.78
C TRP A 77 -5.91 -0.76 -13.90
N ILE A 78 -5.09 -1.82 -13.93
CA ILE A 78 -3.63 -1.75 -13.92
C ILE A 78 -3.12 -2.39 -15.20
N THR A 79 -2.37 -1.64 -16.01
CA THR A 79 -1.75 -2.14 -17.24
C THR A 79 -0.23 -2.09 -17.08
N PRO A 80 0.39 -3.19 -16.62
CA PRO A 80 1.81 -3.19 -16.32
C PRO A 80 2.65 -3.36 -17.61
N HIS A 81 3.74 -2.60 -17.70
CA HIS A 81 4.68 -2.59 -18.82
C HIS A 81 5.78 -3.63 -18.59
N GLY A 82 5.47 -4.89 -18.92
CA GLY A 82 6.37 -5.92 -19.46
C GLY A 82 7.61 -6.42 -18.68
N GLU A 83 8.23 -5.65 -17.80
CA GLU A 83 9.54 -5.98 -17.25
C GLU A 83 9.59 -5.79 -15.74
N VAL A 84 9.80 -6.90 -15.02
CA VAL A 84 10.23 -6.88 -13.62
C VAL A 84 11.75 -6.91 -13.64
N ASN A 85 12.38 -5.76 -13.37
CA ASN A 85 13.84 -5.68 -13.36
C ASN A 85 14.35 -6.16 -12.01
N ILE A 86 15.15 -7.24 -12.00
CA ILE A 86 15.78 -7.79 -10.79
C ILE A 86 17.28 -7.51 -10.84
N PHE A 87 17.85 -7.04 -9.73
CA PHE A 87 19.29 -6.84 -9.60
C PHE A 87 19.75 -7.31 -8.22
N PRO A 88 20.92 -7.96 -8.08
CA PRO A 88 21.74 -8.49 -9.16
C PRO A 88 20.98 -9.61 -9.92
N PRO A 89 21.16 -9.75 -11.24
CA PRO A 89 20.48 -10.78 -12.01
C PRO A 89 20.98 -12.17 -11.54
N LYS A 90 20.18 -12.88 -10.75
CA LYS A 90 20.51 -14.27 -10.36
C LYS A 90 19.98 -15.25 -11.41
N HIS A 91 20.88 -16.13 -11.84
CA HIS A 91 20.73 -17.33 -12.68
C HIS A 91 19.54 -17.43 -13.66
N ALA A 92 19.91 -17.43 -14.95
CA ALA A 92 19.25 -18.07 -16.09
C ALA A 92 17.71 -18.01 -16.11
N ASP A 93 17.22 -17.14 -16.99
CA ASP A 93 15.83 -16.80 -17.22
C ASP A 93 15.23 -15.97 -16.07
N PRO A 94 15.12 -14.63 -16.21
CA PRO A 94 14.01 -13.98 -15.54
C PRO A 94 12.79 -14.70 -16.09
N LYS A 95 12.25 -15.68 -15.36
CA LYS A 95 10.89 -16.15 -15.58
C LYS A 95 10.13 -14.85 -15.61
N ARG A 96 9.78 -14.38 -16.81
CA ARG A 96 8.93 -13.20 -17.01
C ARG A 96 7.84 -13.48 -16.02
N MET A 97 7.75 -12.72 -14.93
CA MET A 97 6.65 -12.90 -14.00
C MET A 97 5.48 -12.51 -14.87
N TRP A 98 4.84 -13.50 -15.50
CA TRP A 98 3.83 -13.26 -16.52
C TRP A 98 2.80 -12.47 -15.75
N MET A 99 2.72 -11.18 -16.06
CA MET A 99 1.88 -10.27 -15.32
C MET A 99 0.49 -10.82 -15.50
N SER A 100 -0.01 -11.47 -14.45
CA SER A 100 -1.16 -12.37 -14.54
C SER A 100 -2.31 -11.59 -15.14
N ASP A 101 -3.10 -12.23 -16.01
CA ASP A 101 -4.31 -11.62 -16.55
C ASP A 101 -5.23 -11.11 -15.41
N GLU A 102 -5.17 -11.76 -14.25
CA GLU A 102 -5.77 -11.34 -12.98
C GLU A 102 -5.41 -9.90 -12.55
N LEU A 103 -4.15 -9.47 -12.72
CA LEU A 103 -3.71 -8.11 -12.37
C LEU A 103 -4.24 -7.06 -13.36
N ARG A 104 -4.38 -7.45 -14.64
CA ARG A 104 -4.93 -6.60 -15.70
C ARG A 104 -6.45 -6.49 -15.62
N ALA A 105 -7.10 -7.47 -15.00
CA ALA A 105 -8.54 -7.47 -14.81
C ALA A 105 -8.97 -6.24 -13.98
N PRO A 106 -9.95 -5.48 -14.46
CA PRO A 106 -10.42 -4.30 -13.76
C PRO A 106 -11.08 -4.66 -12.43
N PHE A 107 -11.14 -3.70 -11.51
CA PHE A 107 -11.69 -3.86 -10.16
C PHE A 107 -12.45 -2.61 -9.73
N LYS A 108 -13.27 -2.72 -8.68
CA LYS A 108 -14.01 -1.59 -8.11
C LYS A 108 -13.42 -1.14 -6.79
N ILE A 109 -13.44 0.16 -6.56
CA ILE A 109 -13.16 0.78 -5.28
C ILE A 109 -14.47 1.39 -4.79
N ILE A 110 -14.94 0.95 -3.62
CA ILE A 110 -16.21 1.37 -3.02
C ILE A 110 -15.91 2.29 -1.85
N ILE A 111 -16.54 3.45 -1.88
CA ILE A 111 -16.24 4.62 -1.05
C ILE A 111 -17.44 4.89 -0.15
N ALA A 112 -17.17 5.14 1.12
CA ALA A 112 -18.14 5.57 2.10
C ALA A 112 -18.56 7.03 1.87
N ASN A 113 -19.65 7.41 2.52
CA ASN A 113 -20.18 8.78 2.51
C ASN A 113 -19.27 9.83 3.18
N ASN A 114 -18.12 9.43 3.72
CA ASN A 114 -17.12 10.31 4.35
C ASN A 114 -15.82 10.36 3.52
N GLY A 115 -15.87 9.95 2.25
CA GLY A 115 -14.74 9.90 1.33
C GLY A 115 -13.72 8.79 1.60
N ALA A 116 -13.87 7.99 2.67
CA ALA A 116 -12.98 6.86 2.94
C ALA A 116 -13.31 5.67 2.05
N ILE A 117 -12.33 4.83 1.73
CA ILE A 117 -12.58 3.60 0.98
C ILE A 117 -13.03 2.53 1.98
N ASN A 118 -14.21 1.95 1.75
CA ASN A 118 -14.71 0.84 2.57
C ASN A 118 -14.20 -0.50 2.05
N TYR A 119 -14.30 -0.72 0.75
CA TYR A 119 -14.08 -2.03 0.15
C TYR A 119 -13.47 -1.94 -1.24
N VAL A 120 -12.83 -3.02 -1.65
CA VAL A 120 -12.41 -3.27 -3.03
C VAL A 120 -13.14 -4.51 -3.53
N ALA A 121 -13.81 -4.41 -4.68
CA ALA A 121 -14.45 -5.56 -5.32
C ALA A 121 -13.54 -6.09 -6.43
N VAL A 122 -13.11 -7.33 -6.28
CA VAL A 122 -12.12 -7.99 -7.14
C VAL A 122 -12.62 -9.35 -7.63
N ASN A 123 -12.00 -9.96 -8.64
CA ASN A 123 -12.45 -11.27 -9.13
C ASN A 123 -12.24 -12.35 -8.07
N ALA A 124 -13.28 -13.10 -7.71
CA ALA A 124 -13.20 -14.12 -6.65
C ALA A 124 -12.12 -15.20 -6.88
N LYS A 125 -11.72 -15.44 -8.14
CA LYS A 125 -10.70 -16.43 -8.51
C LYS A 125 -9.28 -15.89 -8.56
N GLU A 126 -9.08 -14.58 -8.31
CA GLU A 126 -7.75 -13.98 -8.38
C GLU A 126 -6.89 -14.36 -7.16
N LYS A 127 -5.58 -14.42 -7.35
CA LYS A 127 -4.64 -14.79 -6.29
C LYS A 127 -4.52 -13.68 -5.25
N ALA A 128 -4.26 -14.05 -4.00
CA ALA A 128 -4.13 -13.09 -2.90
C ALA A 128 -3.12 -11.96 -3.19
N TRP A 129 -2.00 -12.26 -3.86
CA TRP A 129 -1.00 -11.24 -4.20
C TRP A 129 -1.51 -10.20 -5.21
N THR A 130 -2.35 -10.59 -6.19
CA THR A 130 -2.94 -9.64 -7.15
C THR A 130 -3.96 -8.76 -6.45
N SER A 131 -4.78 -9.34 -5.57
CA SER A 131 -5.75 -8.57 -4.77
C SER A 131 -5.05 -7.57 -3.87
N ASN A 132 -3.99 -7.99 -3.16
CA ASN A 132 -3.21 -7.10 -2.29
C ASN A 132 -2.56 -5.95 -3.07
N PHE A 133 -2.09 -6.22 -4.29
CA PHE A 133 -1.57 -5.18 -5.17
C PHE A 133 -2.67 -4.17 -5.54
N LYS A 134 -3.87 -4.63 -5.92
CA LYS A 134 -5.02 -3.76 -6.19
C LYS A 134 -5.45 -2.95 -4.95
N ARG A 135 -5.46 -3.56 -3.76
CA ARG A 135 -5.72 -2.89 -2.47
C ARG A 135 -4.70 -1.78 -2.19
N ALA A 136 -3.41 -2.01 -2.46
CA ALA A 136 -2.35 -1.01 -2.32
C ALA A 136 -2.58 0.20 -3.22
N PHE A 137 -2.95 -0.02 -4.48
CA PHE A 137 -3.31 1.07 -5.39
C PHE A 137 -4.55 1.83 -4.89
N ALA A 138 -5.60 1.13 -4.46
CA ALA A 138 -6.80 1.76 -3.91
C ALA A 138 -6.46 2.65 -2.70
N SER A 139 -5.74 2.10 -1.72
CA SER A 139 -5.35 2.82 -0.49
C SER A 139 -4.43 4.02 -0.74
N THR A 140 -3.60 3.97 -1.81
CA THR A 140 -2.76 5.11 -2.22
C THR A 140 -3.59 6.33 -2.64
N PHE A 141 -4.75 6.11 -3.24
CA PHE A 141 -5.66 7.19 -3.65
C PHE A 141 -6.69 7.59 -2.59
N GLN A 142 -6.62 6.98 -1.40
CA GLN A 142 -7.39 7.42 -0.24
C GLN A 142 -6.68 8.61 0.41
N LEU A 143 -7.22 9.80 0.17
CA LEU A 143 -6.66 11.06 0.65
C LEU A 143 -7.74 11.89 1.35
N GLN A 144 -7.31 12.69 2.32
CA GLN A 144 -8.19 13.62 3.02
C GLN A 144 -7.56 15.01 2.96
N VAL A 145 -8.30 15.95 2.40
CA VAL A 145 -7.81 17.30 2.05
C VAL A 145 -8.76 18.42 2.45
N GLU A 146 -9.79 18.10 3.23
CA GLU A 146 -10.78 19.04 3.73
C GLU A 146 -10.18 20.12 4.63
N LYS A 147 -9.14 19.77 5.40
CA LYS A 147 -8.51 20.65 6.38
C LYS A 147 -7.10 21.00 5.93
N SER A 148 -6.78 22.29 5.93
CA SER A 148 -5.39 22.74 5.80
C SER A 148 -4.67 22.59 7.15
N GLY A 149 -3.36 22.36 7.13
CA GLY A 149 -2.56 22.15 8.34
C GLY A 149 -2.42 20.68 8.74
N LEU A 150 -2.04 20.44 9.99
CA LEU A 150 -1.83 19.11 10.55
C LEU A 150 -3.12 18.61 11.22
N PHE A 151 -3.59 17.43 10.84
CA PHE A 151 -4.69 16.75 11.51
C PHE A 151 -4.50 15.23 11.49
N THR A 152 -5.21 14.54 12.36
CA THR A 152 -5.14 13.09 12.49
C THR A 152 -6.54 12.50 12.45
N MET A 153 -6.70 11.34 11.82
CA MET A 153 -7.95 10.60 11.76
C MET A 153 -7.71 9.11 11.62
N ASN A 154 -8.72 8.30 11.94
CA ASN A 154 -8.64 6.85 11.75
C ASN A 154 -9.04 6.49 10.33
N GLU A 155 -8.22 5.66 9.67
CA GLU A 155 -8.39 5.28 8.28
C GLU A 155 -8.10 3.79 8.09
N GLY A 156 -8.92 3.11 7.28
CA GLY A 156 -8.68 1.73 6.86
C GLY A 156 -7.67 1.64 5.70
N GLY A 157 -6.79 0.65 5.75
CA GLY A 157 -5.81 0.37 4.69
C GLY A 157 -5.28 -1.06 4.76
N LEU A 158 -4.10 -1.31 4.18
CA LEU A 158 -3.50 -2.65 4.17
C LEU A 158 -3.18 -3.18 5.57
N HIS A 159 -2.85 -2.29 6.51
CA HIS A 159 -2.54 -2.62 7.89
C HIS A 159 -3.79 -2.73 8.78
N GLY A 160 -5.00 -2.62 8.21
CA GLY A 160 -6.25 -2.48 8.96
C GLY A 160 -6.59 -1.02 9.23
N PHE A 161 -7.30 -0.77 10.34
CA PHE A 161 -7.69 0.57 10.77
C PHE A 161 -6.58 1.19 11.62
N CYS A 162 -6.02 2.31 11.16
CA CYS A 162 -4.89 3.00 11.79
C CYS A 162 -5.17 4.49 11.98
N SER A 163 -4.60 5.07 13.02
CA SER A 163 -4.44 6.52 13.16
C SER A 163 -3.48 7.03 12.08
N THR A 164 -3.96 7.96 11.27
CA THR A 164 -3.25 8.51 10.11
C THR A 164 -3.20 10.03 10.23
N SER A 165 -1.99 10.57 10.21
CA SER A 165 -1.75 12.01 10.24
C SER A 165 -1.56 12.57 8.83
N TYR A 166 -2.24 13.68 8.58
CA TYR A 166 -2.19 14.44 7.34
C TYR A 166 -1.62 15.82 7.63
N LEU A 167 -0.59 16.22 6.87
CA LEU A 167 -0.09 17.59 6.82
C LEU A 167 -0.38 18.15 5.44
N VAL A 168 -1.37 19.03 5.35
CA VAL A 168 -1.80 19.68 4.11
C VAL A 168 -1.23 21.10 4.07
N THR A 169 -0.33 21.35 3.11
CA THR A 169 0.26 22.66 2.86
C THR A 169 -0.29 23.22 1.56
N ASN A 170 -0.96 24.38 1.65
CA ASN A 170 -1.46 25.09 0.48
C ASN A 170 -0.36 26.01 -0.08
N ARG A 171 0.06 25.78 -1.32
CA ARG A 171 0.93 26.69 -2.06
C ARG A 171 0.13 27.35 -3.18
N THR A 172 0.61 28.48 -3.68
CA THR A 172 -0.08 29.30 -4.68
C THR A 172 -0.49 28.56 -5.96
N THR A 173 0.21 27.49 -6.32
CA THR A 173 -0.01 26.75 -7.58
C THR A 173 -0.39 25.28 -7.38
N HIS A 174 -0.28 24.76 -6.16
CA HIS A 174 -0.52 23.33 -5.86
C HIS A 174 -0.68 23.11 -4.35
N TRP A 175 -1.30 22.00 -3.98
CA TRP A 175 -1.34 21.53 -2.60
C TRP A 175 -0.35 20.39 -2.41
N GLN A 176 0.35 20.42 -1.28
CA GLN A 176 1.21 19.32 -0.86
C GLN A 176 0.55 18.62 0.32
N VAL A 177 0.45 17.30 0.25
CA VAL A 177 -0.13 16.48 1.33
C VAL A 177 0.92 15.47 1.74
N ARG A 178 1.30 15.47 3.01
CA ARG A 178 2.06 14.37 3.62
C ARG A 178 1.11 13.54 4.46
N LYS A 179 1.03 12.25 4.17
CA LYS A 179 0.26 11.25 4.90
C LYS A 179 1.23 10.34 5.63
N THR A 180 1.09 10.22 6.94
CA THR A 180 1.91 9.34 7.78
C THR A 180 1.00 8.42 8.56
N ILE A 181 1.26 7.12 8.52
CA ILE A 181 0.46 6.11 9.23
C ILE A 181 1.16 5.77 10.54
N ASP A 182 0.48 5.95 11.68
CA ASP A 182 0.98 5.44 12.96
C ASP A 182 0.70 3.93 13.04
N LEU A 183 1.68 3.14 12.63
CA LEU A 183 1.56 1.68 12.61
C LEU A 183 1.33 1.06 13.98
N ASN A 184 1.66 1.74 15.09
CA ASN A 184 1.38 1.20 16.44
C ASN A 184 -0.11 1.21 16.77
N SER A 185 -0.86 2.14 16.17
CA SER A 185 -2.30 2.29 16.38
C SER A 185 -3.15 1.36 15.50
N CYS A 186 -2.53 0.64 14.55
CA CYS A 186 -3.24 -0.20 13.61
C CYS A 186 -3.89 -1.42 14.27
N SER A 187 -5.13 -1.72 13.89
CA SER A 187 -5.83 -2.97 14.22
C SER A 187 -6.33 -3.64 12.93
N PRO A 188 -6.05 -4.94 12.71
CA PRO A 188 -5.40 -5.87 13.63
C PRO A 188 -3.86 -5.85 13.58
N HIS A 189 -3.24 -5.14 12.64
CA HIS A 189 -1.79 -5.25 12.38
C HIS A 189 -0.95 -4.14 13.03
N GLY A 190 -0.98 -4.10 14.36
CA GLY A 190 -0.15 -3.18 15.15
C GLY A 190 1.35 -3.45 14.93
N LYS A 191 2.14 -2.39 14.73
CA LYS A 191 3.59 -2.40 14.46
C LYS A 191 3.97 -3.06 13.13
N GLY A 192 3.01 -3.29 12.23
CA GLY A 192 3.21 -3.92 10.92
C GLY A 192 2.52 -5.27 10.78
N ILE A 193 2.51 -5.80 9.56
CA ILE A 193 1.92 -7.11 9.26
C ILE A 193 2.99 -8.18 9.56
N HIS A 194 2.89 -8.80 10.72
CA HIS A 194 3.81 -9.85 11.16
C HIS A 194 3.07 -11.19 11.24
N HIS A 195 3.59 -12.20 10.55
CA HIS A 195 3.14 -13.57 10.69
C HIS A 195 4.28 -14.41 11.25
N TRP A 196 4.17 -14.78 12.53
CA TRP A 196 5.15 -15.62 13.19
C TRP A 196 4.85 -17.08 12.86
N ARG A 197 5.86 -17.79 12.36
CA ARG A 197 5.88 -19.25 12.27
C ARG A 197 7.15 -19.70 12.96
N ILE A 198 7.00 -20.57 13.94
CA ILE A 198 8.10 -21.02 14.79
C ILE A 198 8.15 -22.56 14.66
N ASN A 199 9.33 -23.07 14.33
CA ASN A 199 9.64 -24.50 14.30
C ASN A 199 10.63 -24.91 15.40
N VAL A 200 10.96 -23.99 16.32
CA VAL A 200 11.81 -24.20 17.50
C VAL A 200 11.02 -23.96 18.80
N PRO A 201 11.28 -24.67 19.90
CA PRO A 201 10.57 -24.45 21.16
C PRO A 201 10.55 -22.97 21.57
N ASN A 202 9.43 -22.51 22.13
CA ASN A 202 9.28 -21.11 22.54
C ASN A 202 10.18 -20.83 23.75
N VAL A 203 11.36 -20.27 23.52
CA VAL A 203 12.27 -19.85 24.59
C VAL A 203 11.90 -18.43 25.01
N PRO A 204 11.38 -18.20 26.23
CA PRO A 204 11.06 -16.86 26.69
C PRO A 204 12.33 -16.02 26.78
N CYS A 205 12.39 -14.92 26.02
CA CYS A 205 13.44 -13.91 26.18
C CYS A 205 13.12 -13.00 27.38
N LEU A 206 14.14 -12.63 28.15
CA LEU A 206 14.05 -11.65 29.24
C LEU A 206 13.53 -10.29 28.72
N GLU A 207 12.71 -9.60 29.50
CA GLU A 207 11.79 -8.51 29.09
C GLU A 207 12.43 -7.21 28.54
N ASN A 208 13.72 -7.17 28.21
CA ASN A 208 14.43 -5.92 27.87
C ASN A 208 15.10 -5.89 26.49
N THR A 209 14.69 -6.70 25.51
CA THR A 209 15.30 -6.62 24.18
C THR A 209 14.69 -5.49 23.35
N GLU A 210 15.55 -4.60 22.83
CA GLU A 210 15.20 -3.51 21.89
C GLU A 210 14.27 -3.97 20.75
N ARG A 211 13.50 -3.04 20.15
CA ARG A 211 12.58 -3.35 19.06
C ARG A 211 13.33 -3.97 17.88
N LYS A 212 13.18 -5.29 17.71
CA LYS A 212 13.80 -6.08 16.64
C LYS A 212 13.27 -5.75 15.25
N VAL A 213 12.08 -5.16 15.14
CA VAL A 213 11.51 -4.73 13.86
C VAL A 213 10.91 -3.34 13.99
N VAL A 214 11.32 -2.42 13.11
CA VAL A 214 10.78 -1.06 13.00
C VAL A 214 10.16 -0.90 11.62
N VAL A 215 8.89 -0.54 11.56
CA VAL A 215 8.17 -0.29 10.30
C VAL A 215 7.74 1.17 10.27
N SER A 216 7.86 1.80 9.11
CA SER A 216 7.38 3.15 8.83
C SER A 216 6.71 3.19 7.47
N ASN A 217 5.66 4.00 7.32
CA ASN A 217 4.96 4.21 6.07
C ASN A 217 4.56 5.69 5.93
N GLU A 218 5.03 6.31 4.85
CA GLU A 218 4.77 7.72 4.54
C GLU A 218 4.41 7.89 3.06
N GLY A 219 3.45 8.77 2.80
CA GLY A 219 3.06 9.17 1.45
C GLY A 219 3.19 10.67 1.27
N PHE A 220 3.76 11.08 0.14
CA PHE A 220 3.87 12.47 -0.30
C PHE A 220 3.06 12.65 -1.58
N TYR A 221 2.14 13.59 -1.56
CA TYR A 221 1.22 13.84 -2.67
C TYR A 221 1.29 15.31 -3.07
N GLU A 222 1.24 15.54 -4.38
CA GLU A 222 1.12 16.85 -4.99
C GLU A 222 -0.21 16.90 -5.73
N LEU A 223 -1.10 17.79 -5.32
CA LEU A 223 -2.38 18.04 -5.98
C LEU A 223 -2.30 19.32 -6.78
N LYS A 224 -2.82 19.31 -8.01
CA LYS A 224 -2.85 20.49 -8.87
C LYS A 224 -4.29 20.83 -9.29
N PRO A 225 -4.58 22.12 -9.50
CA PRO A 225 -5.83 22.51 -10.11
C PRO A 225 -5.87 22.04 -11.57
N ASN A 226 -7.03 21.56 -12.00
CA ASN A 226 -7.33 21.26 -13.39
C ASN A 226 -8.58 22.03 -13.80
N LYS A 227 -8.47 22.76 -14.92
CA LYS A 227 -9.57 23.58 -15.47
C LYS A 227 -10.86 22.78 -15.67
N ASN A 228 -10.74 21.48 -15.95
CA ASN A 228 -11.87 20.62 -16.27
C ASN A 228 -12.42 19.85 -15.08
N SER A 229 -11.59 19.54 -14.09
CA SER A 229 -11.93 18.61 -13.00
C SER A 229 -11.81 19.19 -11.59
N GLY A 230 -11.47 20.47 -11.47
CA GLY A 230 -11.22 21.12 -10.19
C GLY A 230 -9.81 20.83 -9.71
N VAL A 231 -9.59 19.67 -9.10
CA VAL A 231 -8.29 19.24 -8.55
C VAL A 231 -8.02 17.79 -8.90
N PHE A 232 -6.76 17.43 -9.08
CA PHE A 232 -6.34 16.05 -9.32
C PHE A 232 -5.00 15.77 -8.62
N VAL A 233 -4.73 14.49 -8.34
CA VAL A 233 -3.41 14.04 -7.90
C VAL A 233 -2.44 14.17 -9.06
N ALA A 234 -1.49 15.10 -9.01
CA ALA A 234 -0.47 15.26 -10.04
C ALA A 234 0.67 14.25 -9.84
N LYS A 235 1.08 14.07 -8.59
CA LYS A 235 2.12 13.13 -8.18
C LYS A 235 1.78 12.50 -6.83
N ALA A 236 2.09 11.22 -6.68
CA ALA A 236 2.08 10.51 -5.40
C ALA A 236 3.39 9.71 -5.27
N ASN A 237 4.00 9.74 -4.10
CA ASN A 237 5.15 8.94 -3.75
C ASN A 237 4.90 8.33 -2.37
N VAL A 238 4.68 7.02 -2.32
CA VAL A 238 4.43 6.27 -1.08
C VAL A 238 5.63 5.40 -0.78
N LYS A 239 6.19 5.54 0.41
CA LYS A 239 7.37 4.83 0.89
C LYS A 239 7.05 4.05 2.15
N GLY A 240 7.36 2.76 2.10
CA GLY A 240 7.39 1.87 3.26
C GLY A 240 8.83 1.47 3.56
N VAL A 241 9.21 1.51 4.83
CA VAL A 241 10.52 1.06 5.30
C VAL A 241 10.29 0.08 6.43
N THR A 242 10.89 -1.10 6.33
CA THR A 242 11.00 -2.07 7.42
C THR A 242 12.47 -2.27 7.72
N LEU A 243 12.85 -2.06 8.97
CA LEU A 243 14.19 -2.34 9.50
C LEU A 243 14.08 -3.54 10.43
N VAL A 244 14.94 -4.52 10.24
CA VAL A 244 15.04 -5.73 11.08
C VAL A 244 16.41 -5.75 11.73
N ASN A 245 16.41 -5.59 13.05
CA ASN A 245 17.56 -5.70 13.93
C ASN A 245 17.57 -7.09 14.53
N ILE A 246 18.43 -7.97 14.00
CA ILE A 246 18.44 -9.40 14.35
C ILE A 246 19.18 -9.63 15.68
N PHE A 247 20.12 -8.76 16.02
CA PHE A 247 20.86 -8.74 17.29
C PHE A 247 20.76 -7.33 17.88
N GLU A 248 20.93 -7.18 19.19
CA GLU A 248 21.09 -5.89 19.91
C GLU A 248 22.33 -5.08 19.43
N SER A 249 22.90 -5.42 18.27
CA SER A 249 24.09 -4.81 17.72
C SER A 249 23.72 -3.52 16.99
N THR A 250 24.33 -2.44 17.44
CA THR A 250 24.34 -1.07 16.89
C THR A 250 24.99 -0.94 15.50
N GLY A 251 25.35 -2.05 14.83
CA GLY A 251 26.25 -2.04 13.66
C GLY A 251 25.62 -2.37 12.30
N SER A 252 24.56 -3.19 12.23
CA SER A 252 23.93 -3.52 10.94
C SER A 252 22.46 -3.89 11.07
N ALA A 253 21.62 -3.25 10.25
CA ALA A 253 20.19 -3.54 10.15
C ALA A 253 19.91 -4.13 8.77
N GLN A 254 19.10 -5.19 8.70
CA GLN A 254 18.50 -5.57 7.44
C GLN A 254 17.34 -4.64 7.15
N TYR A 255 17.13 -4.27 5.89
CA TYR A 255 16.04 -3.40 5.52
C TYR A 255 15.25 -3.93 4.33
N ILE A 256 13.98 -3.54 4.30
CA ILE A 256 13.08 -3.67 3.16
C ILE A 256 12.51 -2.29 2.91
N ASN A 257 12.85 -1.71 1.76
CA ASN A 257 12.29 -0.45 1.30
C ASN A 257 11.33 -0.75 0.16
N SER A 258 10.09 -0.29 0.27
CA SER A 258 9.10 -0.35 -0.79
C SER A 258 8.71 1.07 -1.18
N GLU A 259 8.67 1.36 -2.48
CA GLU A 259 8.28 2.66 -3.00
C GLU A 259 7.28 2.50 -4.14
N LEU A 260 6.22 3.29 -4.13
CA LEU A 260 5.27 3.44 -5.22
C LEU A 260 5.23 4.91 -5.64
N GLU A 261 5.72 5.18 -6.84
CA GLU A 261 5.59 6.48 -7.48
C GLU A 261 4.47 6.44 -8.52
N VAL A 262 3.59 7.43 -8.49
CA VAL A 262 2.49 7.59 -9.41
C VAL A 262 2.48 9.02 -9.95
N ASN A 263 2.45 9.17 -11.26
CA ASN A 263 2.51 10.46 -11.95
C ASN A 263 1.33 10.58 -12.92
N PHE A 264 0.59 11.68 -12.84
CA PHE A 264 -0.51 11.94 -13.76
C PHE A 264 -0.01 12.14 -15.19
N VAL A 265 -0.67 11.49 -16.14
CA VAL A 265 -0.32 11.56 -17.58
C VAL A 265 -1.34 12.42 -18.30
N LYS A 266 -2.61 12.06 -18.17
CA LYS A 266 -3.70 12.71 -18.90
C LYS A 266 -5.05 12.33 -18.33
N GLU A 267 -6.02 13.16 -18.68
CA GLU A 267 -7.44 12.92 -18.47
C GLU A 267 -8.12 12.87 -19.84
N ARG A 268 -9.10 11.99 -20.00
CA ARG A 268 -9.88 11.88 -21.23
C ARG A 268 -11.36 11.78 -20.90
N MET A 269 -12.19 12.47 -21.68
CA MET A 269 -13.63 12.31 -21.61
C MET A 269 -14.00 10.90 -22.07
N HIS A 270 -14.83 10.22 -21.29
CA HIS A 270 -15.38 8.91 -21.62
C HIS A 270 -16.88 8.91 -21.27
N PRO A 271 -17.75 9.10 -22.28
CA PRO A 271 -19.17 9.40 -22.05
C PRO A 271 -20.00 8.22 -21.54
N LYS A 272 -19.45 7.00 -21.58
CA LYS A 272 -20.08 5.81 -20.99
C LYS A 272 -19.27 5.38 -19.76
N SER A 273 -19.97 5.01 -18.70
CA SER A 273 -19.36 4.30 -17.58
C SER A 273 -18.86 2.95 -18.09
N ILE A 274 -17.63 2.57 -17.70
CA ILE A 274 -17.13 1.22 -17.98
C ILE A 274 -18.05 0.22 -17.27
N SER A 275 -18.68 -0.66 -18.07
CA SER A 275 -19.41 -1.79 -17.54
C SER A 275 -18.40 -2.81 -17.00
N LEU A 276 -18.40 -2.96 -15.68
CA LEU A 276 -17.67 -4.04 -14.99
C LEU A 276 -18.66 -5.16 -14.73
N ASP A 277 -18.27 -6.39 -15.03
CA ASP A 277 -19.11 -7.59 -14.84
C ASP A 277 -19.30 -7.83 -13.32
N VAL A 278 -20.34 -7.22 -12.74
CA VAL A 278 -20.51 -7.02 -11.29
C VAL A 278 -20.73 -8.34 -10.55
N ASP A 279 -21.39 -9.29 -11.20
CA ASP A 279 -21.83 -10.56 -10.61
C ASP A 279 -20.66 -11.51 -10.30
N LYS A 280 -19.45 -11.19 -10.77
CA LYS A 280 -18.22 -12.00 -10.59
C LYS A 280 -17.23 -11.38 -9.60
N LEU A 281 -17.54 -10.20 -9.06
CA LEU A 281 -16.65 -9.49 -8.14
C LEU A 281 -17.00 -9.83 -6.69
N LEU A 282 -16.02 -10.30 -5.94
CA LEU A 282 -16.08 -10.50 -4.50
C LEU A 282 -15.70 -9.19 -3.80
N LEU A 283 -16.57 -8.74 -2.89
CA LEU A 283 -16.31 -7.60 -2.02
C LEU A 283 -15.30 -7.99 -0.95
N THR A 284 -14.21 -7.23 -0.84
CA THR A 284 -13.15 -7.49 0.15
C THR A 284 -12.74 -6.21 0.85
N SER A 285 -12.28 -6.30 2.11
CA SER A 285 -11.69 -5.17 2.82
C SER A 285 -10.36 -4.74 2.16
N LEU A 286 -9.84 -3.58 2.58
CA LEU A 286 -8.51 -3.10 2.18
C LEU A 286 -7.36 -3.85 2.86
N GLU A 287 -7.68 -4.67 3.86
CA GLU A 287 -6.69 -5.37 4.69
C GLU A 287 -5.87 -6.34 3.84
N TYR A 288 -4.60 -6.47 4.21
CA TYR A 288 -3.71 -7.44 3.62
C TYR A 288 -4.23 -8.86 3.86
N VAL A 289 -4.38 -9.64 2.80
CA VAL A 289 -4.73 -11.06 2.88
C VAL A 289 -3.47 -11.89 2.68
N ASN A 290 -3.09 -12.67 3.69
CA ASN A 290 -1.89 -13.48 3.59
C ASN A 290 -2.00 -14.54 2.50
N HIS A 291 -0.95 -14.68 1.69
CA HIS A 291 -0.81 -15.81 0.80
C HIS A 291 -0.32 -17.00 1.64
N ASN A 292 -1.16 -18.01 1.85
CA ASN A 292 -0.87 -19.25 2.60
C ASN A 292 0.27 -20.09 1.97
N LYS A 293 1.49 -19.58 1.95
CA LYS A 293 2.70 -20.37 1.70
C LYS A 293 3.39 -20.52 3.03
N ASP A 294 3.37 -21.75 3.55
CA ASP A 294 4.09 -22.09 4.77
C ASP A 294 5.60 -22.05 4.48
N PRO A 295 6.36 -21.08 5.05
CA PRO A 295 7.80 -21.00 4.85
C PRO A 295 8.56 -22.11 5.60
N THR A 296 7.90 -22.82 6.52
CA THR A 296 8.51 -23.92 7.28
C THR A 296 8.48 -25.25 6.52
N ALA A 297 7.85 -25.29 5.34
CA ALA A 297 7.63 -26.50 4.55
C ALA A 297 6.96 -27.64 5.37
N GLY A 298 6.03 -27.29 6.25
CA GLY A 298 5.32 -28.21 7.13
C GLY A 298 6.10 -28.66 8.37
N ARG A 299 7.26 -28.05 8.66
CA ARG A 299 8.06 -28.36 9.85
C ARG A 299 7.48 -27.64 11.06
N ASN A 300 6.79 -28.39 11.91
CA ASN A 300 6.31 -27.91 13.20
C ASN A 300 7.40 -28.03 14.27
N THR A 301 7.27 -27.23 15.34
CA THR A 301 7.95 -27.52 16.61
C THR A 301 7.58 -28.93 17.02
N ALA A 302 8.59 -29.79 17.19
CA ALA A 302 8.37 -31.03 17.90
C ALA A 302 7.98 -30.65 19.33
N THR A 303 6.74 -30.96 19.75
CA THR A 303 6.38 -30.81 21.15
C THR A 303 7.20 -31.83 21.94
N ASP A 304 7.72 -31.43 23.10
CA ASP A 304 8.48 -32.32 23.99
C ASP A 304 7.75 -33.66 24.18
N ASP A 305 6.43 -33.60 24.28
CA ASP A 305 5.53 -34.75 24.38
C ASP A 305 5.61 -35.74 23.19
N HIS A 306 5.77 -35.25 21.96
CA HIS A 306 5.88 -36.13 20.79
C HIS A 306 7.25 -36.78 20.69
N GLN A 307 8.32 -36.04 21.00
CA GLN A 307 9.68 -36.59 21.03
C GLN A 307 9.86 -37.56 22.19
N ILE A 308 9.34 -37.24 23.38
CA ILE A 308 9.34 -38.14 24.54
C ILE A 308 8.57 -39.41 24.20
N ARG A 309 7.39 -39.32 23.57
CA ARG A 309 6.67 -40.51 23.12
C ARG A 309 7.46 -41.33 22.10
N GLN A 310 8.12 -40.70 21.14
CA GLN A 310 8.95 -41.41 20.15
C GLN A 310 10.17 -42.07 20.80
N VAL A 311 10.82 -41.40 21.75
CA VAL A 311 11.96 -41.94 22.51
C VAL A 311 11.51 -43.09 23.40
N VAL A 312 10.40 -42.95 24.13
CA VAL A 312 9.82 -44.02 24.96
C VAL A 312 9.41 -45.20 24.08
N HIS A 313 8.81 -44.95 22.92
CA HIS A 313 8.41 -46.02 21.99
C HIS A 313 9.62 -46.74 21.38
N LEU A 314 10.71 -46.00 21.10
CA LEU A 314 11.98 -46.57 20.62
C LEU A 314 12.67 -47.37 21.73
N LEU A 315 12.72 -46.83 22.95
CA LEU A 315 13.29 -47.53 24.12
C LEU A 315 12.54 -48.81 24.42
N ASN A 316 11.21 -48.77 24.41
CA ASN A 316 10.37 -49.97 24.58
C ASN A 316 10.63 -51.00 23.46
N PHE A 317 10.82 -50.55 22.22
CA PHE A 317 11.12 -51.44 21.09
C PHE A 317 12.54 -52.04 21.14
N LEU A 318 13.48 -51.40 21.83
CA LEU A 318 14.85 -51.89 22.01
C LEU A 318 15.02 -52.75 23.28
N THR A 319 14.02 -52.78 24.15
CA THR A 319 13.98 -53.62 25.35
C THR A 319 13.22 -54.93 25.17
N ASP A 320 12.55 -55.12 24.03
CA ASP A 320 12.06 -56.41 23.52
C ASP A 320 13.09 -57.03 22.56
#